data_AF-A0A268FBY9-F1
#
_entry.id   AF-A0A268FBY9-F1
#
_cell.length_a   1.000
_cell.length_b   1.000
_cell.length_c   1.000
_cell.angle_alpha   90.00
_cell.angle_beta   90.00
_cell.angle_gamma   90.00
#
_symmetry.space_group_name_H-M   'P 1'
#
loop_
_entity.id
_entity.type
_entity.pdbx_description
1 polymer ?
#
loop_
_entity_poly.entity_id
_entity_poly.type
_entity_poly.pdbx_seq_one_letter_code
_entity_poly.pdbx_strand_id
1 'polypeptide(L)'
;MKITPKVLLASILAGALLTACGNTDTEPKKEEKKAEQSADVVTTASIVNEADPLVKALSADGTWIVATLQDLKVDSDILVAGEFHDKNDAANPIYRKLALYTQDEDHNIIDSFTLTAPKMTVQSENFKIQGGTFVGDVYVEANGFTVDATAKVDGNVYYKSDAFKSSAVIDGEVTGAQEVK
;
A
#
# COMPACT_ATOMS: atom_id res chain seq x y z
N MET A 1 41.50 4.96 11.42
CA MET A 1 42.29 3.99 12.21
C MET A 1 42.40 4.48 13.65
N LYS A 2 41.97 3.65 14.63
CA LYS A 2 42.05 3.72 16.12
C LYS A 2 40.76 3.04 16.65
N ILE A 3 40.59 1.72 16.59
CA ILE A 3 41.13 0.60 17.40
C ILE A 3 40.86 0.73 18.93
N THR A 4 39.69 0.20 19.34
CA THR A 4 39.26 -0.55 20.57
C THR A 4 39.59 -0.07 22.00
N PRO A 5 38.78 -0.55 22.97
CA PRO A 5 39.34 -1.52 23.92
C PRO A 5 38.54 -2.83 24.03
N LYS A 6 39.27 -3.94 24.03
CA LYS A 6 38.86 -5.25 24.55
C LYS A 6 38.85 -5.17 26.08
N VAL A 7 37.77 -5.62 26.71
CA VAL A 7 37.85 -6.20 28.06
C VAL A 7 37.31 -7.62 27.98
N LEU A 8 38.25 -8.52 28.19
CA LEU A 8 38.12 -9.95 28.43
C LEU A 8 37.65 -10.14 29.88
N LEU A 9 36.72 -11.06 30.14
CA LEU A 9 36.84 -11.98 31.27
C LEU A 9 35.95 -13.21 31.04
N ALA A 10 36.62 -14.36 30.95
CA ALA A 10 36.06 -15.70 30.95
C ALA A 10 35.71 -16.15 32.38
N SER A 11 34.86 -17.17 32.51
CA SER A 11 35.06 -18.39 33.33
C SER A 11 33.73 -19.16 33.52
N ILE A 12 33.53 -20.32 32.89
CA ILE A 12 33.69 -21.70 33.45
C ILE A 12 32.40 -22.21 34.16
N LEU A 13 31.77 -23.30 33.67
CA LEU A 13 31.95 -24.68 34.17
C LEU A 13 30.99 -25.69 33.50
N ALA A 14 31.53 -26.87 33.20
CA ALA A 14 30.90 -28.10 32.68
C ALA A 14 29.78 -28.65 33.61
N GLY A 15 28.92 -29.61 33.27
CA GLY A 15 28.75 -30.52 32.13
C GLY A 15 27.81 -31.66 32.56
N ALA A 16 27.23 -32.43 31.63
CA ALA A 16 26.87 -33.84 31.83
C ALA A 16 26.38 -34.45 30.50
N LEU A 17 27.10 -35.48 30.06
CA LEU A 17 26.68 -36.46 29.06
C LEU A 17 25.74 -37.47 29.71
N LEU A 18 24.61 -37.80 29.06
CA LEU A 18 23.93 -39.08 29.24
C LEU A 18 23.39 -39.54 27.88
N THR A 19 24.12 -40.44 27.24
CA THR A 19 23.60 -41.33 26.19
C THR A 19 22.87 -42.50 26.86
N ALA A 20 21.60 -42.68 26.52
CA ALA A 20 20.86 -43.91 26.81
C ALA A 20 20.20 -44.40 25.51
N CYS A 21 20.65 -45.56 25.03
CA CYS A 21 19.97 -46.33 23.99
C CYS A 21 18.77 -47.05 24.60
N GLY A 22 17.62 -46.97 23.94
CA GLY A 22 16.44 -47.78 24.23
C GLY A 22 15.59 -47.89 22.96
N ASN A 23 15.42 -49.11 22.48
CA ASN A 23 14.75 -49.46 21.23
C ASN A 23 13.24 -49.65 21.47
N THR A 24 12.46 -49.44 20.39
CA THR A 24 11.07 -49.90 20.13
C THR A 24 9.86 -49.10 20.64
N ASP A 25 8.94 -48.89 19.69
CA ASP A 25 7.50 -48.58 19.74
C ASP A 25 7.00 -47.11 19.65
N THR A 26 6.56 -46.79 18.42
CA THR A 26 5.31 -46.11 18.02
C THR A 26 4.87 -44.83 18.75
N GLU A 27 4.98 -43.67 18.08
CA GLU A 27 4.14 -42.50 18.36
C GLU A 27 3.77 -41.71 17.08
N PRO A 28 2.66 -40.95 17.10
CA PRO A 28 1.86 -40.58 15.95
C PRO A 28 2.29 -39.27 15.25
N LYS A 29 1.85 -39.19 13.99
CA LYS A 29 1.74 -38.04 13.09
C LYS A 29 1.71 -36.67 13.81
N LYS A 30 2.80 -35.90 13.69
CA LYS A 30 2.82 -34.46 14.00
C LYS A 30 2.67 -33.69 12.69
N GLU A 31 1.44 -33.30 12.38
CA GLU A 31 1.18 -32.25 11.38
C GLU A 31 1.82 -30.95 11.89
N GLU A 32 2.87 -30.50 11.21
CA GLU A 32 3.43 -29.17 11.37
C GLU A 32 2.40 -28.16 10.88
N LYS A 33 1.58 -27.68 11.82
CA LYS A 33 0.80 -26.47 11.65
C LYS A 33 1.81 -25.32 11.55
N LYS A 34 2.14 -24.91 10.32
CA LYS A 34 2.86 -23.68 10.00
C LYS A 34 2.11 -22.55 10.69
N ALA A 35 2.65 -22.10 11.82
CA ALA A 35 2.19 -20.89 12.48
C ALA A 35 2.55 -19.74 11.53
N GLU A 36 1.57 -19.23 10.81
CA GLU A 36 1.65 -17.91 10.20
C GLU A 36 1.88 -16.93 11.35
N GLN A 37 3.12 -16.49 11.51
CA GLN A 37 3.42 -15.28 12.26
C GLN A 37 2.76 -14.15 11.50
N SER A 38 1.57 -13.75 11.93
CA SER A 38 1.05 -12.42 11.66
C SER A 38 2.03 -11.45 12.33
N ALA A 39 3.02 -10.97 11.57
CA ALA A 39 3.77 -9.79 11.95
C ALA A 39 2.74 -8.68 12.17
N ASP A 40 2.76 -8.06 13.35
CA ASP A 40 1.83 -6.99 13.68
C ASP A 40 2.20 -5.78 12.82
N VAL A 41 1.40 -5.55 11.77
CA VAL A 41 1.65 -4.51 10.79
C VAL A 41 1.20 -3.18 11.39
N VAL A 42 2.14 -2.24 11.58
CA VAL A 42 1.84 -0.93 12.16
C VAL A 42 1.10 -0.06 11.14
N THR A 43 -0.20 0.11 11.35
CA THR A 43 -1.06 1.00 10.55
C THR A 43 -1.09 2.41 11.13
N THR A 44 -1.29 3.41 10.28
CA THR A 44 -1.56 4.81 10.69
C THR A 44 -2.76 5.34 9.92
N ALA A 45 -3.20 6.58 10.22
CA ALA A 45 -4.30 7.20 9.49
C ALA A 45 -4.08 7.29 7.95
N SER A 46 -2.82 7.28 7.51
CA SER A 46 -2.42 7.37 6.09
C SER A 46 -1.82 6.08 5.53
N ILE A 47 -1.63 5.05 6.37
CA ILE A 47 -1.08 3.75 5.98
C ILE A 47 -2.05 2.69 6.50
N VAL A 48 -2.86 2.14 5.60
CA VAL A 48 -4.07 1.39 5.92
C VAL A 48 -3.98 -0.05 5.42
N ASN A 49 -4.69 -0.93 6.11
CA ASN A 49 -4.80 -2.35 5.78
C ASN A 49 -6.27 -2.84 5.88
N GLU A 50 -7.22 -1.92 5.98
CA GLU A 50 -8.67 -2.19 6.09
C GLU A 50 -9.46 -1.20 5.22
N ALA A 51 -10.66 -1.60 4.81
CA ALA A 51 -11.50 -0.83 3.88
C ALA A 51 -12.02 0.49 4.46
N ASP A 52 -12.58 0.49 5.67
CA ASP A 52 -13.17 1.70 6.28
C ASP A 52 -12.11 2.79 6.54
N PRO A 53 -10.92 2.47 7.10
CA PRO A 53 -9.83 3.44 7.19
C PRO A 53 -9.37 3.99 5.83
N LEU A 54 -9.32 3.16 4.79
CA LEU A 54 -8.99 3.61 3.43
C LEU A 54 -10.00 4.64 2.91
N VAL A 55 -11.30 4.33 3.00
CA VAL A 55 -12.37 5.23 2.54
C VAL A 55 -12.32 6.54 3.31
N LYS A 56 -12.16 6.48 4.63
CA LYS A 56 -12.00 7.69 5.47
C LYS A 56 -10.77 8.49 5.07
N ALA A 57 -9.63 7.84 4.86
CA ALA A 57 -8.38 8.50 4.51
C ALA A 57 -8.41 9.14 3.10
N LEU A 58 -9.24 8.62 2.18
CA LEU A 58 -9.45 9.19 0.83
C LEU A 58 -10.46 10.35 0.80
N SER A 59 -11.30 10.46 1.82
CA SER A 59 -12.30 11.53 1.93
C SER A 59 -11.68 12.92 2.18
N ALA A 60 -12.52 13.95 2.19
CA ALA A 60 -12.11 15.34 2.47
C ALA A 60 -11.48 15.54 3.86
N ASP A 61 -11.78 14.67 4.83
CA ASP A 61 -11.19 14.70 6.18
C ASP A 61 -9.87 13.90 6.27
N GLY A 62 -9.34 13.46 5.12
CA GLY A 62 -8.17 12.61 5.01
C GLY A 62 -6.83 13.32 5.14
N THR A 63 -5.86 12.86 4.36
CA THR A 63 -4.48 13.38 4.32
C THR A 63 -3.97 13.39 2.88
N TRP A 64 -2.84 14.01 2.57
CA TRP A 64 -2.31 14.12 1.20
C TRP A 64 -1.86 12.78 0.56
N ILE A 65 -1.36 11.80 1.34
CA ILE A 65 -1.00 10.44 0.87
C ILE A 65 -1.85 9.39 1.61
N VAL A 66 -2.41 8.43 0.88
CA VAL A 66 -2.92 7.18 1.47
C VAL A 66 -2.16 6.00 0.87
N ALA A 67 -1.61 5.13 1.71
CA ALA A 67 -0.88 3.95 1.29
C ALA A 67 -1.56 2.67 1.79
N THR A 68 -1.63 1.63 0.96
CA THR A 68 -2.11 0.30 1.38
C THR A 68 -0.94 -0.63 1.68
N LEU A 69 -1.14 -1.56 2.61
CA LEU A 69 -0.14 -2.57 2.97
C LEU A 69 -0.49 -3.99 2.49
N GLN A 70 -1.65 -4.13 1.84
CA GLN A 70 -2.16 -5.37 1.28
C GLN A 70 -3.25 -5.06 0.26
N ASP A 71 -3.73 -6.12 -0.40
CA ASP A 71 -4.92 -6.06 -1.23
C ASP A 71 -6.15 -5.71 -0.38
N LEU A 72 -7.00 -4.82 -0.89
CA LEU A 72 -8.22 -4.39 -0.22
C LEU A 72 -9.41 -4.48 -1.16
N LYS A 73 -10.57 -4.78 -0.57
CA LYS A 73 -11.86 -4.72 -1.25
C LYS A 73 -12.78 -3.78 -0.49
N VAL A 74 -13.36 -2.82 -1.21
CA VAL A 74 -14.39 -1.91 -0.70
C VAL A 74 -15.68 -2.25 -1.43
N ASP A 75 -16.73 -2.61 -0.69
CA ASP A 75 -18.00 -3.03 -1.29
C ASP A 75 -18.87 -1.84 -1.76
N SER A 76 -18.48 -0.61 -1.39
CA SER A 76 -19.13 0.65 -1.78
C SER A 76 -18.27 1.47 -2.74
N ASP A 77 -18.90 2.47 -3.36
CA ASP A 77 -18.19 3.49 -4.12
C ASP A 77 -17.17 4.24 -3.23
N ILE A 78 -16.02 4.58 -3.81
CA ILE A 78 -14.99 5.39 -3.17
C ILE A 78 -15.10 6.84 -3.66
N LEU A 79 -15.11 7.80 -2.74
CA LEU A 79 -15.00 9.22 -3.04
C LEU A 79 -13.61 9.73 -2.62
N VAL A 80 -12.84 10.22 -3.58
CA VAL A 80 -11.56 10.91 -3.34
C VAL A 80 -11.83 12.40 -3.37
N ALA A 81 -11.77 13.05 -2.21
CA ALA A 81 -12.13 14.46 -2.06
C ALA A 81 -11.16 15.21 -1.13
N GLY A 82 -11.26 16.54 -1.15
CA GLY A 82 -10.42 17.44 -0.38
C GLY A 82 -9.27 18.02 -1.20
N GLU A 83 -8.74 19.13 -0.70
CA GLU A 83 -7.56 19.81 -1.24
C GLU A 83 -6.41 19.62 -0.25
N PHE A 84 -5.29 19.08 -0.75
CA PHE A 84 -4.13 18.77 0.05
C PHE A 84 -2.88 19.24 -0.66
N HIS A 85 -1.84 19.56 0.10
CA HIS A 85 -0.57 20.04 -0.41
C HIS A 85 0.56 19.07 -0.09
N ASP A 86 1.61 19.04 -0.91
CA ASP A 86 2.79 18.20 -0.65
C ASP A 86 3.33 18.45 0.77
N LYS A 87 3.51 17.36 1.52
CA LYS A 87 3.92 17.36 2.94
C LYS A 87 3.00 18.15 3.88
N ASN A 88 1.74 18.35 3.51
CA ASN A 88 0.76 19.18 4.24
C ASN A 88 1.22 20.63 4.48
N ASP A 89 2.06 21.17 3.58
CA ASP A 89 2.51 22.56 3.65
C ASP A 89 1.78 23.39 2.58
N ALA A 90 0.98 24.37 3.02
CA ALA A 90 0.20 25.23 2.13
C ALA A 90 1.05 26.06 1.15
N ALA A 91 2.36 26.21 1.39
CA ALA A 91 3.29 26.83 0.45
C ALA A 91 3.66 25.92 -0.74
N ASN A 92 3.44 24.61 -0.61
CA ASN A 92 3.72 23.64 -1.66
C ASN A 92 2.53 23.49 -2.62
N PRO A 93 2.75 22.92 -3.82
CA PRO A 93 1.66 22.65 -4.77
C PRO A 93 0.61 21.69 -4.20
N ILE A 94 -0.62 21.80 -4.75
CA ILE A 94 -1.69 20.83 -4.51
C ILE A 94 -1.23 19.45 -4.99
N TYR A 95 -1.31 18.46 -4.12
CA TYR A 95 -0.86 17.10 -4.39
C TYR A 95 -1.69 16.09 -3.58
N ARG A 96 -2.13 15.02 -4.27
CA ARG A 96 -2.84 13.91 -3.64
C ARG A 96 -2.38 12.58 -4.23
N LYS A 97 -2.10 11.59 -3.38
CA LYS A 97 -1.68 10.25 -3.85
C LYS A 97 -2.41 9.11 -3.13
N LEU A 98 -2.80 8.12 -3.92
CA LEU A 98 -3.08 6.74 -3.50
C LEU A 98 -1.89 5.86 -3.90
N ALA A 99 -1.14 5.39 -2.91
CA ALA A 99 -0.01 4.48 -3.06
C ALA A 99 -0.48 3.05 -2.78
N LEU A 100 -0.60 2.23 -3.83
CA LEU A 100 -0.96 0.82 -3.70
C LEU A 100 0.28 -0.06 -3.60
N TYR A 101 1.27 0.37 -2.81
CA TYR A 101 2.59 -0.26 -2.77
C TYR A 101 3.34 -0.01 -1.46
N THR A 102 4.29 -0.89 -1.15
CA THR A 102 5.35 -0.66 -0.13
C THR A 102 6.66 -0.29 -0.83
N GLN A 103 7.56 0.39 -0.10
CA GLN A 103 8.87 0.78 -0.63
C GLN A 103 9.97 0.64 0.42
N ASP A 104 11.21 0.52 -0.06
CA ASP A 104 12.41 0.54 0.78
C ASP A 104 12.82 1.98 1.14
N GLU A 105 13.94 2.10 1.89
CA GLU A 105 14.53 3.39 2.28
C GLU A 105 15.04 4.21 1.09
N ASP A 106 15.35 3.55 -0.04
CA ASP A 106 15.83 4.15 -1.28
C ASP A 106 14.68 4.51 -2.25
N HIS A 107 13.42 4.36 -1.80
CA HIS A 107 12.19 4.60 -2.57
C HIS A 107 11.94 3.66 -3.74
N ASN A 108 12.54 2.46 -3.72
CA ASN A 108 12.17 1.41 -4.65
C ASN A 108 10.89 0.73 -4.20
N ILE A 109 9.96 0.50 -5.13
CA ILE A 109 8.76 -0.29 -4.87
C ILE A 109 9.18 -1.74 -4.56
N ILE A 110 8.72 -2.28 -3.43
CA ILE A 110 8.97 -3.66 -2.99
C ILE A 110 7.77 -4.54 -3.33
N ASP A 111 6.58 -4.14 -2.88
CA ASP A 111 5.32 -4.85 -3.11
C ASP A 111 4.29 -3.93 -3.76
N SER A 112 3.42 -4.52 -4.57
CA SER A 112 2.31 -3.85 -5.26
C SER A 112 1.00 -4.56 -4.94
N PHE A 113 -0.06 -3.78 -4.72
CA PHE A 113 -1.35 -4.30 -4.24
C PHE A 113 -2.51 -3.94 -5.15
N THR A 114 -3.61 -4.66 -4.95
CA THR A 114 -4.88 -4.47 -5.64
C THR A 114 -5.90 -3.84 -4.71
N LEU A 115 -6.48 -2.71 -5.13
CA LEU A 115 -7.67 -2.13 -4.53
C LEU A 115 -8.88 -2.40 -5.43
N THR A 116 -9.84 -3.17 -4.95
CA THR A 116 -11.10 -3.44 -5.68
C THR A 116 -12.25 -2.63 -5.11
N ALA A 117 -12.99 -1.91 -5.95
CA ALA A 117 -14.25 -1.26 -5.60
C ALA A 117 -15.19 -1.19 -6.82
N PRO A 118 -16.52 -1.02 -6.64
CA PRO A 118 -17.43 -0.82 -7.76
C PRO A 118 -17.03 0.37 -8.64
N LYS A 119 -16.71 1.52 -8.01
CA LYS A 119 -16.19 2.71 -8.69
C LYS A 119 -15.41 3.63 -7.75
N MET A 120 -14.60 4.51 -8.33
CA MET A 120 -13.93 5.62 -7.64
C MET A 120 -14.28 6.96 -8.31
N THR A 121 -14.78 7.92 -7.56
CA THR A 121 -15.00 9.30 -8.02
C THR A 121 -13.90 10.21 -7.50
N VAL A 122 -13.21 10.91 -8.40
CA VAL A 122 -12.04 11.74 -8.12
C VAL A 122 -12.41 13.21 -8.21
N GLN A 123 -12.47 13.88 -7.06
CA GLN A 123 -12.74 15.32 -6.91
C GLN A 123 -11.54 16.12 -6.41
N SER A 124 -10.48 15.46 -5.94
CA SER A 124 -9.22 16.11 -5.60
C SER A 124 -8.38 16.41 -6.84
N GLU A 125 -7.93 17.66 -6.98
CA GLU A 125 -6.95 18.02 -8.00
C GLU A 125 -5.62 17.30 -7.81
N ASN A 126 -4.93 17.00 -8.91
CA ASN A 126 -3.63 16.33 -8.95
C ASN A 126 -3.61 14.96 -8.24
N PHE A 127 -4.75 14.26 -8.21
CA PHE A 127 -4.82 12.91 -7.65
C PHE A 127 -4.06 11.90 -8.51
N LYS A 128 -3.09 11.23 -7.88
CA LYS A 128 -2.24 10.20 -8.48
C LYS A 128 -2.52 8.82 -7.88
N ILE A 129 -2.72 7.82 -8.74
CA ILE A 129 -2.62 6.40 -8.38
C ILE A 129 -1.22 5.91 -8.73
N GLN A 130 -0.54 5.21 -7.80
CA GLN A 130 0.82 4.74 -7.99
C GLN A 130 1.04 3.31 -7.47
N GLY A 131 1.86 2.53 -8.17
CA GLY A 131 2.49 1.31 -7.67
C GLY A 131 1.64 0.05 -7.58
N GLY A 132 0.39 0.05 -8.03
CA GLY A 132 -0.48 -1.12 -7.95
C GLY A 132 -1.70 -1.03 -8.87
N THR A 133 -2.70 -1.89 -8.63
CA THR A 133 -3.88 -1.99 -9.48
C THR A 133 -5.13 -1.49 -8.76
N PHE A 134 -5.86 -0.56 -9.37
CA PHE A 134 -7.26 -0.30 -9.00
C PHE A 134 -8.18 -1.12 -9.91
N VAL A 135 -9.07 -1.94 -9.35
CA VAL A 135 -10.09 -2.69 -10.08
C VAL A 135 -11.44 -2.02 -9.85
N GLY A 136 -12.04 -1.51 -10.92
CA GLY A 136 -13.27 -0.71 -10.89
C GLY A 136 -13.21 0.47 -11.85
N ASP A 137 -14.36 1.10 -12.10
CA ASP A 137 -14.42 2.28 -12.97
C ASP A 137 -14.01 3.55 -12.21
N VAL A 138 -13.27 4.44 -12.88
CA VAL A 138 -12.84 5.74 -12.34
C VAL A 138 -13.62 6.86 -13.01
N TYR A 139 -14.17 7.78 -12.21
CA TYR A 139 -14.87 8.98 -12.66
C TYR A 139 -14.10 10.21 -12.23
N VAL A 140 -13.48 10.90 -13.19
CA VAL A 140 -12.62 12.06 -12.97
C VAL A 140 -13.43 13.35 -13.06
N GLU A 141 -13.50 14.07 -11.94
CA GLU A 141 -14.20 15.36 -11.79
C GLU A 141 -13.26 16.52 -11.39
N ALA A 142 -11.93 16.33 -11.50
CA ALA A 142 -10.92 17.31 -11.15
C ALA A 142 -9.73 17.27 -12.14
N ASN A 143 -8.94 18.34 -12.17
CA ASN A 143 -7.77 18.43 -13.05
C ASN A 143 -6.60 17.59 -12.53
N GLY A 144 -5.72 17.18 -13.44
CA GLY A 144 -4.42 16.59 -13.09
C GLY A 144 -4.48 15.14 -12.59
N PHE A 145 -5.58 14.42 -12.87
CA PHE A 145 -5.65 12.99 -12.54
C PHE A 145 -4.50 12.22 -13.21
N THR A 146 -3.78 11.41 -12.44
CA THR A 146 -2.60 10.70 -12.91
C THR A 146 -2.69 9.20 -12.63
N VAL A 147 -2.48 8.39 -13.67
CA VAL A 147 -2.14 6.96 -13.52
C VAL A 147 -0.64 6.84 -13.79
N ASP A 148 0.13 6.66 -12.71
CA ASP A 148 1.59 6.56 -12.76
C ASP A 148 2.04 5.34 -13.60
N ALA A 149 3.25 5.38 -14.17
CA ALA A 149 3.81 4.30 -14.99
C ALA A 149 3.84 2.93 -14.27
N THR A 150 3.82 2.95 -12.94
CA THR A 150 3.81 1.74 -12.08
C THR A 150 2.40 1.29 -11.68
N ALA A 151 1.36 1.95 -12.16
CA ALA A 151 -0.03 1.69 -11.79
C ALA A 151 -0.86 1.17 -12.96
N LYS A 152 -1.94 0.48 -12.60
CA LYS A 152 -2.96 -0.02 -13.52
C LYS A 152 -4.35 0.36 -13.02
N VAL A 153 -5.22 0.79 -13.92
CA VAL A 153 -6.67 0.81 -13.73
C VAL A 153 -7.26 -0.34 -14.54
N ASP A 154 -7.76 -1.36 -13.85
CA ASP A 154 -8.52 -2.45 -14.44
C ASP A 154 -10.01 -2.09 -14.45
N GLY A 155 -10.39 -1.32 -15.46
CA GLY A 155 -11.70 -0.69 -15.58
C GLY A 155 -11.67 0.48 -16.58
N ASN A 156 -12.78 1.19 -16.67
CA ASN A 156 -12.89 2.38 -17.52
C ASN A 156 -12.48 3.65 -16.75
N VAL A 157 -12.01 4.66 -17.47
CA VAL A 157 -11.80 6.01 -16.94
C VAL A 157 -12.73 6.98 -17.68
N TYR A 158 -13.70 7.52 -16.96
CA TYR A 158 -14.64 8.51 -17.44
C TYR A 158 -14.24 9.90 -16.96
N TYR A 159 -14.28 10.88 -17.84
CA TYR A 159 -14.00 12.27 -17.50
C TYR A 159 -15.28 13.09 -17.60
N LYS A 160 -15.57 13.90 -16.59
CA LYS A 160 -16.77 14.75 -16.60
C LYS A 160 -16.72 15.89 -17.63
N SER A 161 -15.53 16.21 -18.15
CA SER A 161 -15.35 17.21 -19.20
C SER A 161 -14.08 16.97 -20.02
N ASP A 162 -14.01 17.55 -21.22
CA ASP A 162 -12.80 17.57 -22.05
C ASP A 162 -11.61 18.24 -21.34
N ALA A 163 -11.87 19.22 -20.45
CA ALA A 163 -10.83 19.88 -19.68
C ALA A 163 -10.15 18.92 -18.68
N PHE A 164 -10.94 18.09 -17.99
CA PHE A 164 -10.40 17.07 -17.10
C PHE A 164 -9.67 15.97 -17.86
N LYS A 165 -10.19 15.56 -19.02
CA LYS A 165 -9.49 14.60 -19.89
C LYS A 165 -8.16 15.14 -20.40
N SER A 166 -8.12 16.41 -20.82
CA SER A 166 -6.92 17.04 -21.38
C SER A 166 -5.84 17.31 -20.33
N SER A 167 -6.21 17.46 -19.06
CA SER A 167 -5.26 17.65 -17.96
C SER A 167 -4.77 16.35 -17.34
N ALA A 168 -5.37 15.21 -17.69
CA ALA A 168 -4.99 13.91 -17.14
C ALA A 168 -3.66 13.40 -17.73
N VAL A 169 -2.90 12.68 -16.91
CA VAL A 169 -1.62 12.05 -17.30
C VAL A 169 -1.74 10.54 -17.12
N ILE A 170 -1.70 9.80 -18.22
CA ILE A 170 -1.82 8.34 -18.22
C ILE A 170 -0.50 7.74 -18.70
N ASP A 171 0.42 7.52 -17.76
CA ASP A 171 1.71 6.88 -18.01
C ASP A 171 1.64 5.36 -17.80
N GLY A 172 0.72 4.92 -16.94
CA GLY A 172 0.44 3.50 -16.66
C GLY A 172 -0.59 2.88 -17.59
N GLU A 173 -1.21 1.80 -17.13
CA GLU A 173 -2.17 1.02 -17.92
C GLU A 173 -3.63 1.34 -17.54
N VAL A 174 -4.50 1.45 -18.54
CA VAL A 174 -5.96 1.47 -18.38
C VAL A 174 -6.52 0.39 -19.31
N THR A 175 -7.21 -0.61 -18.77
CA THR A 175 -7.71 -1.76 -19.57
C THR A 175 -9.00 -1.45 -20.33
N GLY A 176 -9.81 -0.52 -19.80
CA GLY A 176 -11.08 -0.12 -20.37
C GLY A 176 -11.03 1.14 -21.24
N ALA A 177 -12.21 1.71 -21.47
CA ALA A 177 -12.36 2.93 -22.26
C ALA A 177 -11.87 4.17 -21.50
N GLN A 178 -11.45 5.18 -22.28
CA GLN A 178 -11.10 6.52 -21.78
C GLN A 178 -11.92 7.57 -22.53
N GLU A 179 -13.03 8.03 -21.95
CA GLU A 179 -14.00 8.89 -22.65
C GLU A 179 -14.63 9.95 -21.74
N VAL A 180 -15.17 10.99 -22.37
CA VAL A 180 -15.92 12.04 -21.66
C VAL A 180 -17.37 11.57 -21.53
N LYS A 181 -17.95 11.65 -20.32
CA LYS A 181 -19.31 11.16 -20.01
C LYS A 181 -20.01 12.01 -18.96
#